data_AF-A0A3D4PEN2-F1
#
_entry.id   AF-A0A3D4PEN2-F1
#
_cell.length_a   1.000
_cell.length_b   1.000
_cell.length_c   1.000
_cell.angle_alpha   90.00
_cell.angle_beta   90.00
_cell.angle_gamma   90.00
#
_symmetry.space_group_name_H-M   'P 1'
#
loop_
_entity.id
_entity.type
_entity.pdbx_description
1 polymer ?
#
loop_
_entity_poly.entity_id
_entity_poly.type
_entity_poly.pdbx_seq_one_letter_code
_entity_poly.pdbx_strand_id
1 'polypeptide(L)'
;MRIKETLENTTLKDLQVFAVLQMIFVSLICLGLFHVGFSYPQLISLLLVSLIVGITGLLHPLIIVPIYRGWMIVVFPIGFLISHLLMGIVYFGVITPIGIYRRFRYPDPLQRTFNREATTYWEPVSKADPTESYFRQF
;
A
#
# COMPACT_ATOMS: atom_id res chain seq x y z
N MET A 1 18.02 -0.89 3.06
CA MET A 1 18.54 -2.28 3.01
C MET A 1 17.68 -3.18 2.10
N ARG A 2 16.34 -3.11 2.18
CA ARG A 2 15.40 -3.95 1.38
C ARG A 2 15.49 -3.83 -0.15
N ILE A 3 15.83 -2.65 -0.72
CA ILE A 3 15.87 -2.47 -2.21
C ILE A 3 17.02 -3.26 -2.86
N LYS A 4 18.22 -3.24 -2.28
CA LYS A 4 19.38 -3.97 -2.85
C LYS A 4 19.09 -5.47 -2.94
N GLU A 5 18.55 -6.03 -1.87
CA GLU A 5 18.13 -7.43 -1.80
C GLU A 5 17.05 -7.79 -2.83
N THR A 6 16.07 -6.91 -3.07
CA THR A 6 15.07 -7.13 -4.15
C THR A 6 15.65 -7.09 -5.56
N LEU A 7 16.69 -6.28 -5.79
CA LEU A 7 17.37 -6.17 -7.09
C LEU A 7 18.38 -7.30 -7.34
N GLU A 8 18.86 -7.93 -6.27
CA GLU A 8 19.72 -9.12 -6.31
C GLU A 8 18.90 -10.39 -6.54
N ASN A 9 17.72 -10.49 -5.94
CA ASN A 9 16.81 -11.65 -6.06
C ASN A 9 15.80 -11.54 -7.22
N THR A 10 16.02 -10.66 -8.20
CA THR A 10 15.09 -10.47 -9.33
C THR A 10 15.04 -11.70 -10.22
N THR A 11 13.84 -12.24 -10.45
CA THR A 11 13.62 -13.42 -11.29
C THR A 11 13.40 -13.01 -12.77
N LEU A 12 13.69 -13.90 -13.72
CA LEU A 12 13.39 -13.65 -15.15
C LEU A 12 11.92 -13.30 -15.40
N LYS A 13 11.00 -13.90 -14.62
CA LYS A 13 9.57 -13.60 -14.67
C LYS A 13 9.26 -12.15 -14.29
N ASP A 14 9.97 -11.57 -13.31
CA ASP A 14 9.74 -10.20 -12.87
C ASP A 14 10.11 -9.20 -13.98
N LEU A 15 11.16 -9.50 -14.74
CA LEU A 15 11.60 -8.71 -15.90
C LEU A 15 10.60 -8.80 -17.05
N GLN A 16 10.03 -10.00 -17.30
CA GLN A 16 8.97 -10.18 -18.30
C GLN A 16 7.67 -9.48 -17.91
N VAL A 17 7.28 -9.57 -16.63
CA VAL A 17 6.12 -8.86 -16.10
C VAL A 17 6.33 -7.36 -16.23
N PHE A 18 7.51 -6.85 -15.89
CA PHE A 18 7.84 -5.44 -16.11
C PHE A 18 7.73 -5.04 -17.59
N ALA A 19 8.26 -5.86 -18.51
CA ALA A 19 8.18 -5.60 -19.95
C ALA A 19 6.74 -5.53 -20.47
N VAL A 20 5.84 -6.37 -19.96
CA VAL A 20 4.40 -6.31 -20.29
C VAL A 20 3.73 -5.10 -19.64
N LEU A 21 3.99 -4.85 -18.36
CA LEU A 21 3.39 -3.74 -17.62
C LEU A 21 3.78 -2.38 -18.21
N GLN A 22 5.03 -2.20 -18.66
CA GLN A 22 5.42 -0.94 -19.29
C GLN A 22 4.65 -0.68 -20.59
N MET A 23 4.35 -1.73 -21.38
CA MET A 23 3.59 -1.57 -22.63
C MET A 23 2.16 -1.14 -22.34
N ILE A 24 1.53 -1.75 -21.33
CA ILE A 24 0.20 -1.36 -20.88
C ILE A 24 0.21 0.07 -20.36
N PHE A 25 1.20 0.42 -19.53
CA PHE A 25 1.33 1.75 -18.94
C PHE A 25 1.51 2.85 -19.99
N VAL A 26 2.42 2.66 -20.96
CA VAL A 26 2.63 3.62 -22.05
C VAL A 26 1.41 3.71 -22.96
N SER A 27 0.72 2.60 -23.22
CA SER A 27 -0.53 2.60 -23.97
C SER A 27 -1.62 3.44 -23.30
N LEU A 28 -1.80 3.28 -21.98
CA LEU A 28 -2.73 4.10 -21.20
C LEU A 28 -2.34 5.59 -21.21
N ILE A 29 -1.05 5.91 -21.10
CA ILE A 29 -0.56 7.29 -21.23
C ILE A 29 -0.88 7.85 -22.62
N CYS A 30 -0.63 7.10 -23.69
CA CYS A 30 -0.90 7.55 -25.04
C CYS A 30 -2.41 7.79 -25.27
N LEU A 31 -3.28 6.95 -24.71
CA LEU A 31 -4.73 7.18 -24.73
C LEU A 31 -5.12 8.46 -23.98
N GLY A 32 -4.54 8.70 -22.81
CA GLY A 32 -4.76 9.94 -22.05
C GLY A 32 -4.28 11.19 -22.82
N LEU A 33 -3.09 11.13 -23.41
CA LEU A 33 -2.52 12.23 -24.20
C LEU A 33 -3.28 12.48 -25.50
N PHE A 34 -3.87 11.44 -26.10
CA PHE A 34 -4.75 11.57 -27.25
C PHE A 34 -5.98 12.43 -26.92
N HIS A 35 -6.57 12.24 -25.74
CA HIS A 35 -7.68 13.09 -25.26
C HIS A 35 -7.30 14.56 -25.01
N VAL A 36 -6.00 14.84 -24.80
CA VAL A 36 -5.48 16.20 -24.55
C VAL A 36 -5.05 16.90 -25.86
N GLY A 37 -5.18 16.25 -27.02
CA GLY A 37 -4.91 16.86 -28.33
C GLY A 37 -3.44 16.87 -28.75
N PHE A 38 -2.62 15.94 -28.21
CA PHE A 38 -1.22 15.79 -28.63
C PHE A 38 -1.08 15.35 -30.10
N SER A 39 0.05 15.70 -30.72
CA SER A 39 0.30 15.37 -32.12
C SER A 39 0.51 13.86 -32.32
N TYR A 40 -0.20 13.28 -33.29
CA TYR A 40 -0.10 11.88 -33.70
C TYR A 40 1.33 11.31 -33.86
N PRO A 41 2.30 11.99 -34.49
CA PRO A 41 3.65 11.42 -34.65
C PRO A 41 4.37 11.18 -33.32
N GLN A 42 4.13 12.02 -32.31
CA GLN A 42 4.74 11.87 -30.98
C GLN A 42 4.18 10.64 -30.26
N LEU A 43 2.85 10.47 -30.31
CA LEU A 43 2.15 9.31 -29.75
C LEU A 43 2.62 8.00 -30.39
N ILE A 44 2.73 7.96 -31.72
CA ILE A 44 3.20 6.79 -32.47
C ILE A 44 4.67 6.47 -32.11
N SER A 45 5.52 7.49 -32.01
CA SER A 45 6.93 7.28 -31.62
C SER A 45 7.08 6.68 -30.22
N LEU A 46 6.27 7.15 -29.25
CA LEU A 46 6.26 6.61 -27.89
C LEU A 46 5.79 5.16 -27.84
N LEU A 47 4.72 4.83 -28.57
CA LEU A 47 4.22 3.46 -28.67
C LEU A 47 5.24 2.52 -29.33
N LEU A 48 5.90 2.96 -30.41
CA LEU A 48 6.92 2.17 -31.09
C LEU A 48 8.12 1.90 -30.18
N VAL A 49 8.63 2.92 -29.48
CA VAL A 49 9.73 2.74 -28.53
C VAL A 49 9.33 1.77 -27.42
N SER A 50 8.12 1.93 -26.86
CA SER A 50 7.61 1.03 -25.84
C SER A 50 7.47 -0.41 -26.33
N LEU A 51 7.03 -0.61 -27.58
CA LEU A 51 6.89 -1.92 -28.19
C LEU A 51 8.26 -2.59 -28.39
N ILE A 52 9.25 -1.85 -28.88
CA ILE A 52 10.62 -2.34 -29.06
C ILE A 52 11.22 -2.76 -27.71
N VAL A 53 11.10 -1.90 -26.69
CA VAL A 53 11.62 -2.18 -25.34
C VAL A 53 10.86 -3.36 -24.70
N GLY A 54 9.54 -3.45 -24.93
CA GLY A 54 8.72 -4.56 -24.44
C GLY A 54 9.13 -5.89 -25.07
N ILE A 55 9.18 -5.96 -26.40
CA ILE A 55 9.55 -7.19 -27.14
C ILE A 55 10.98 -7.62 -26.78
N THR A 56 11.93 -6.69 -26.70
CA THR A 56 13.31 -7.00 -26.29
C THR A 56 13.36 -7.53 -24.86
N GLY A 57 12.56 -6.99 -23.94
CA GLY A 57 12.42 -7.52 -22.58
C GLY A 57 11.79 -8.91 -22.50
N LEU A 58 10.87 -9.25 -23.41
CA LEU A 58 10.27 -10.59 -23.47
C LEU A 58 11.25 -11.64 -24.02
N LEU A 59 12.00 -11.29 -25.08
CA LEU A 59 12.92 -12.21 -25.75
C LEU A 59 14.26 -12.35 -25.01
N HIS A 60 14.79 -11.25 -24.49
CA HIS A 60 16.06 -11.19 -23.77
C HIS A 60 15.92 -10.39 -22.46
N PRO A 61 15.30 -10.99 -21.42
CA PRO A 61 15.03 -10.30 -20.16
C PRO A 61 16.28 -9.74 -19.47
N LEU A 62 17.45 -10.36 -19.65
CA LEU A 62 18.70 -9.90 -19.03
C LEU A 62 19.16 -8.51 -19.52
N ILE A 63 18.80 -8.11 -20.75
CA ILE A 63 19.17 -6.80 -21.31
C ILE A 63 18.38 -5.68 -20.63
N ILE A 64 17.16 -5.96 -20.14
CA ILE A 64 16.29 -4.95 -19.53
C ILE A 64 16.58 -4.72 -18.04
N VAL A 65 17.45 -5.54 -17.42
CA VAL A 65 17.83 -5.44 -16.01
C VAL A 65 18.30 -4.03 -15.58
N PRO A 66 19.21 -3.33 -16.29
CA PRO A 66 19.62 -1.98 -15.89
C PRO A 66 18.46 -0.97 -15.93
N ILE A 67 17.58 -1.08 -16.92
CA ILE A 67 16.39 -0.22 -17.07
C ILE A 67 15.41 -0.48 -15.91
N TYR A 68 15.12 -1.76 -15.65
CA TYR A 68 14.29 -2.19 -14.53
C TYR A 68 14.84 -1.67 -13.20
N ARG A 69 16.14 -1.84 -12.94
CA ARG A 69 16.80 -1.37 -11.71
C ARG A 69 16.69 0.15 -11.55
N GLY A 70 16.98 0.91 -12.60
CA GLY A 70 16.86 2.37 -12.60
C GLY A 70 15.42 2.81 -12.30
N TRP A 71 14.45 2.19 -12.96
CA TRP A 71 13.03 2.45 -12.75
C TRP A 71 12.59 2.15 -11.31
N MET A 72 13.00 1.00 -10.76
CA MET A 72 12.64 0.60 -9.39
C MET A 72 13.20 1.54 -8.33
N ILE A 73 14.39 2.13 -8.54
CA ILE A 73 14.96 3.13 -7.62
C ILE A 73 14.07 4.38 -7.55
N VAL A 74 13.45 4.77 -8.66
CA VAL A 74 12.57 5.94 -8.74
C VAL A 74 11.17 5.64 -8.20
N VAL A 75 10.60 4.50 -8.55
CA VAL A 75 9.21 4.16 -8.17
C VAL A 75 9.09 3.71 -6.71
N PHE A 76 10.11 3.06 -6.15
CA PHE A 76 10.09 2.61 -4.76
C PHE A 76 9.76 3.72 -3.73
N PRO A 77 10.44 4.88 -3.71
CA PRO A 77 10.14 5.95 -2.76
C PRO A 77 8.73 6.54 -2.96
N ILE A 78 8.21 6.53 -4.19
CA ILE A 78 6.84 6.95 -4.49
C ILE A 78 5.85 5.99 -3.81
N GLY A 79 6.06 4.67 -3.97
CA GLY A 79 5.22 3.65 -3.32
C GLY A 79 5.26 3.75 -1.78
N PHE A 80 6.44 4.01 -1.22
CA PHE A 80 6.61 4.27 0.21
C PHE A 80 5.80 5.49 0.67
N LEU A 81 5.92 6.61 -0.05
CA LEU A 81 5.21 7.84 0.25
C LEU A 81 3.70 7.64 0.17
N ILE A 82 3.20 7.02 -0.90
CA ILE A 82 1.76 6.75 -1.08
C ILE A 82 1.23 5.87 0.05
N SER A 83 1.99 4.84 0.45
CA SER A 83 1.59 3.94 1.54
C SER A 83 1.48 4.68 2.89
N HIS A 84 2.44 5.57 3.20
CA HIS A 84 2.39 6.39 4.42
C HIS A 84 1.27 7.42 4.35
N LEU A 85 1.09 8.05 3.19
CA LEU A 85 0.04 9.01 2.96
C LEU A 85 -1.35 8.36 3.11
N LEU A 86 -1.56 7.19 2.51
CA LEU A 86 -2.79 6.43 2.62
C LEU A 86 -3.07 6.04 4.07
N MET A 87 -2.06 5.55 4.79
CA MET A 87 -2.19 5.25 6.22
C MET A 87 -2.53 6.50 7.03
N GLY A 88 -1.90 7.63 6.74
CA GLY A 88 -2.25 8.91 7.36
C GLY A 88 -3.70 9.32 7.08
N ILE A 89 -4.14 9.23 5.82
CA ILE A 89 -5.51 9.55 5.41
C ILE A 89 -6.52 8.64 6.12
N VAL A 90 -6.27 7.32 6.18
CA VAL A 90 -7.17 6.38 6.87
C VAL A 90 -7.19 6.66 8.38
N TYR A 91 -6.02 6.88 8.98
CA TYR A 91 -5.93 7.13 10.41
C TYR A 91 -6.64 8.43 10.81
N PHE A 92 -6.37 9.54 10.11
CA PHE A 92 -6.94 10.84 10.46
C PHE A 92 -8.34 11.06 9.89
N GLY A 93 -8.66 10.46 8.75
CA GLY A 93 -9.96 10.60 8.08
C GLY A 93 -11.03 9.61 8.56
N VAL A 94 -10.64 8.45 9.08
CA VAL A 94 -11.60 7.41 9.52
C VAL A 94 -11.42 7.08 11.00
N ILE A 95 -10.23 6.64 11.41
CA ILE A 95 -10.03 6.13 12.78
C ILE A 95 -10.19 7.25 13.82
N THR A 96 -9.58 8.41 13.56
CA THR A 96 -9.60 9.56 14.46
C THR A 96 -11.02 10.10 14.68
N PRO A 97 -11.84 10.38 13.65
CA PRO A 97 -13.21 10.84 13.87
C PRO A 97 -14.08 9.79 14.56
N ILE A 98 -13.88 8.49 14.31
CA ILE A 98 -14.56 7.42 15.07
C ILE A 98 -14.18 7.50 16.55
N GLY A 99 -12.88 7.69 16.86
CA GLY A 99 -12.39 7.85 18.23
C GLY A 99 -12.97 9.09 18.91
N ILE A 100 -13.02 10.22 18.20
CA ILE A 100 -13.62 11.48 18.67
C ILE A 100 -15.12 11.28 18.94
N TYR A 101 -15.85 10.68 17.99
CA TYR A 101 -17.27 10.37 18.15
C TYR A 101 -17.52 9.49 19.37
N ARG A 102 -16.72 8.42 19.55
CA ARG A 102 -16.80 7.56 20.74
C ARG A 102 -16.52 8.33 22.02
N ARG A 103 -15.53 9.22 22.02
CA ARG A 103 -15.19 10.05 23.19
C ARG A 103 -16.34 10.95 23.60
N PHE A 104 -17.11 11.48 22.65
CA PHE A 104 -18.30 12.27 22.95
C PHE A 104 -19.50 11.41 23.38
N ARG A 105 -19.72 10.25 22.73
CA ARG A 105 -20.91 9.41 23.00
C ARG A 105 -20.81 8.54 24.26
N TYR A 106 -19.60 8.11 24.60
CA TYR A 106 -19.28 7.28 25.76
C TYR A 106 -18.19 7.98 26.58
N PRO A 107 -18.54 9.01 27.36
CA PRO A 107 -17.60 9.64 28.27
C PRO A 107 -17.22 8.61 29.34
N ASP A 108 -15.96 8.20 29.33
CA ASP A 108 -15.30 7.37 30.34
C ASP A 108 -15.74 5.89 30.44
N PRO A 109 -15.51 5.06 29.39
CA PRO A 109 -15.81 3.62 29.45
C PRO A 109 -14.92 2.83 30.43
N LEU A 110 -13.90 3.46 31.01
CA LEU A 110 -12.94 2.83 31.91
C LEU A 110 -12.99 3.44 33.31
N GLN A 111 -14.02 4.23 33.63
CA GLN A 111 -14.23 4.87 34.93
C GLN A 111 -12.94 5.48 35.50
N ARG A 112 -12.17 6.16 34.64
CA ARG A 112 -10.86 6.74 34.95
C ARG A 112 -10.97 8.02 35.77
N THR A 113 -12.18 8.55 35.95
CA THR A 113 -12.45 9.71 36.80
C THR A 113 -12.24 9.37 38.28
N PHE A 114 -11.43 10.17 38.96
CA PHE A 114 -11.10 9.97 40.37
C PHE A 114 -12.31 10.34 41.26
N ASN A 115 -12.93 9.35 41.88
CA ASN A 115 -14.01 9.53 42.84
C ASN A 115 -13.44 9.59 44.27
N ARG A 116 -13.45 10.78 44.87
CA ARG A 116 -12.97 11.02 46.25
C ARG A 116 -13.85 10.40 47.34
N GLU A 117 -15.10 10.08 47.02
CA GLU A 117 -16.08 9.52 47.96
C GLU A 117 -16.16 8.00 47.87
N ALA A 118 -15.47 7.38 46.90
CA ALA A 118 -15.44 5.92 46.76
C ALA A 118 -14.60 5.29 47.88
N THR A 119 -15.21 4.38 48.63
CA THR A 119 -14.53 3.54 49.64
C THR A 119 -13.51 2.59 49.02
N THR A 120 -13.71 2.19 47.76
CA THR A 120 -12.81 1.32 47.00
C THR A 120 -13.09 1.41 45.50
N TYR A 121 -12.05 1.33 44.67
CA TYR A 121 -12.15 1.24 43.20
C TYR A 121 -12.25 -0.21 42.70
N TRP A 122 -12.25 -1.20 43.60
CA TRP A 122 -12.40 -2.60 43.23
C TRP A 122 -13.81 -2.87 42.68
N GLU A 123 -13.90 -3.18 41.40
CA GLU A 123 -15.15 -3.69 40.81
C GLU A 123 -15.32 -5.18 41.14
N PRO A 124 -16.53 -5.62 41.53
CA PRO A 124 -16.80 -7.04 41.75
C PRO A 124 -16.66 -7.80 40.44
N VAL A 125 -15.84 -8.85 40.43
CA VAL A 125 -15.71 -9.75 39.28
C VAL A 125 -17.09 -10.32 38.95
N SER A 126 -17.60 -10.09 37.74
CA SER A 126 -18.83 -10.74 37.28
C SER A 126 -18.64 -12.25 37.37
N LYS A 127 -19.68 -12.98 37.82
CA LYS A 127 -19.69 -14.43 38.07
C LYS A 127 -18.60 -15.19 37.30
N ALA A 128 -17.72 -15.86 38.04
CA ALA A 128 -16.69 -16.71 37.47
C ALA A 128 -17.29 -17.61 36.40
N ASP A 129 -16.73 -17.55 35.19
CA ASP A 129 -17.09 -18.49 34.14
C ASP A 129 -16.93 -19.93 34.65
N PRO A 130 -17.82 -20.86 34.26
CA PRO A 130 -17.70 -22.25 34.67
C PRO A 130 -16.29 -22.75 34.41
N THR A 131 -15.72 -23.53 35.34
CA THR A 131 -14.33 -24.01 35.22
C THR A 131 -14.09 -24.78 33.91
N GLU A 132 -15.15 -25.34 33.34
CA GLU A 132 -15.17 -26.01 32.03
C GLU A 132 -14.84 -25.07 30.85
N SER A 133 -15.09 -23.77 30.98
CA SER A 133 -14.75 -22.76 29.97
C SER A 133 -13.23 -22.60 29.80
N TYR A 134 -12.44 -22.80 30.86
CA TYR A 134 -10.97 -22.77 30.78
C TYR A 134 -10.39 -23.87 29.90
N PHE A 135 -11.11 -25.00 29.74
CA PHE A 135 -10.67 -26.12 28.91
C PHE A 135 -11.08 -25.98 27.43
N ARG A 136 -11.82 -24.94 27.05
CA ARG A 136 -12.22 -24.65 25.66
C ARG A 136 -11.54 -23.37 25.18
N GLN A 137 -10.25 -23.49 24.84
CA GLN A 137 -9.43 -22.37 24.37
C GLN A 137 -9.55 -22.08 22.85
N PHE A 138 -10.28 -22.91 22.10
CA PHE A 138 -10.47 -22.77 20.65
C PHE A 138 -11.92 -22.99 20.25
#